data_AF-A0A392MHK9-F1
#
_entry.id   AF-A0A392MHK9-F1
#
_cell.length_a   1.000
_cell.length_b   1.000
_cell.length_c   1.000
_cell.angle_alpha   90.00
_cell.angle_beta   90.00
_cell.angle_gamma   90.00
#
_symmetry.space_group_name_H-M   'P 1'
#
loop_
_entity.id
_entity.type
_entity.pdbx_description
1 polymer ?
#
loop_
_entity_poly.entity_id
_entity_poly.type
_entity_poly.pdbx_seq_one_letter_code
_entity_poly.pdbx_strand_id
1 'polypeptide(L)'
;FQHEPWFGSRYVEEDIAQDLLELWRNPLEIDAALHLPSKNEFIPSDFSIRAGDTDHDDFENTTSPRCIVDEALMKFWYKLDSTFKVPRANTYFRINLKGGYDNAKSCVLSELFIHLLKDELNEIVYQASVAKLETSVTYVGDMLELKVYGFNEKLPVLLS
;
A
#
# COMPACT_ATOMS: atom_id res chain seq x y z
N PHE A 1 33.03 21.61 -15.91
CA PHE A 1 32.26 21.38 -14.67
C PHE A 1 32.30 22.63 -13.82
N GLN A 2 31.14 23.18 -13.52
CA GLN A 2 30.93 24.26 -12.57
C GLN A 2 30.73 23.66 -11.17
N HIS A 3 30.84 24.50 -10.13
CA HIS A 3 30.57 24.11 -8.75
C HIS A 3 29.55 25.07 -8.17
N GLU A 4 28.45 24.51 -7.64
CA GLU A 4 27.47 25.29 -6.89
C GLU A 4 28.14 25.85 -5.61
N PRO A 5 27.93 27.14 -5.26
CA PRO A 5 28.74 27.86 -4.26
C PRO A 5 28.62 27.37 -2.81
N TRP A 6 27.51 26.75 -2.40
CA TRP A 6 27.29 26.40 -0.99
C TRP A 6 27.72 24.96 -0.67
N PHE A 7 27.40 24.03 -1.55
CA PHE A 7 27.65 22.60 -1.37
C PHE A 7 28.81 22.08 -2.23
N GLY A 8 29.31 22.89 -3.16
CA GLY A 8 30.38 22.48 -4.07
C GLY A 8 29.93 21.38 -5.05
N SER A 9 28.63 21.23 -5.28
CA SER A 9 28.08 20.19 -6.17
C SER A 9 28.56 20.44 -7.60
N ARG A 10 29.15 19.40 -8.21
CA ARG A 10 29.65 19.47 -9.58
C ARG A 10 28.51 19.38 -10.58
N TYR A 11 28.40 20.35 -11.48
CA TYR A 11 27.41 20.34 -12.54
C TYR A 11 27.98 20.82 -13.87
N VAL A 12 27.21 20.65 -14.93
CA VAL A 12 27.42 21.26 -16.24
C VAL A 12 26.09 21.90 -16.64
N GLU A 13 26.18 23.05 -17.28
CA GLU A 13 25.05 23.74 -17.87
C GLU A 13 25.31 23.77 -19.37
N GLU A 14 24.35 23.31 -20.15
CA GLU A 14 24.44 23.21 -21.61
C GLU A 14 23.10 23.62 -22.20
N ASP A 15 23.14 24.27 -23.34
CA ASP A 15 21.94 24.56 -24.11
C ASP A 15 21.37 23.25 -24.70
N ILE A 16 20.05 23.11 -24.67
CA ILE A 16 19.38 21.98 -25.31
C ILE A 16 19.46 22.18 -26.83
N ALA A 17 19.92 21.16 -27.55
CA ALA A 17 20.06 21.23 -28.99
C ALA A 17 18.72 21.49 -29.69
N GLN A 18 18.73 22.34 -30.72
CA GLN A 18 17.50 22.84 -31.36
C GLN A 18 16.71 21.73 -32.06
N ASP A 19 17.40 20.76 -32.66
CA ASP A 19 16.83 19.57 -33.29
C ASP A 19 16.09 18.68 -32.26
N LEU A 20 16.65 18.53 -31.05
CA LEU A 20 16.01 17.81 -29.95
C LEU A 20 14.73 18.53 -29.46
N LEU A 21 14.75 19.85 -29.35
CA LEU A 21 13.57 20.64 -29.00
C LEU A 21 12.46 20.53 -30.06
N GLU A 22 12.82 20.52 -31.34
CA GLU A 22 11.89 20.32 -32.44
C GLU A 22 11.25 18.93 -32.40
N LEU A 23 12.04 17.89 -32.13
CA LEU A 23 11.55 16.52 -31.95
C LEU A 23 10.53 16.41 -30.80
N TRP A 24 10.80 17.03 -29.65
CA TRP A 24 9.87 17.00 -28.51
C TRP A 24 8.58 17.78 -28.76
N ARG A 25 8.66 18.86 -29.55
CA ARG A 25 7.49 19.70 -29.86
C ARG A 25 6.51 19.01 -30.80
N ASN A 26 7.00 18.17 -31.71
CA ASN A 26 6.18 17.43 -32.66
C ASN A 26 6.75 16.02 -32.86
N PRO A 27 6.53 15.10 -31.90
CA PRO A 27 6.99 13.73 -32.02
C PRO A 27 6.31 13.04 -33.20
N LEU A 28 7.03 12.13 -33.86
CA LEU A 28 6.54 11.43 -35.05
C LEU A 28 5.38 10.47 -34.74
N GLU A 29 5.37 9.91 -33.53
CA GLU A 29 4.35 8.99 -33.06
C GLU A 29 4.09 9.23 -31.57
N ILE A 30 2.84 9.05 -31.16
CA ILE A 30 2.44 9.01 -29.76
C ILE A 30 2.25 7.55 -29.40
N ASP A 31 3.01 7.06 -28.43
CA ASP A 31 2.89 5.68 -27.96
C ASP A 31 1.48 5.41 -27.43
N ALA A 32 0.80 4.40 -27.98
CA ALA A 32 -0.55 4.02 -27.59
C ALA A 32 -0.63 3.50 -26.13
N ALA A 33 0.50 3.11 -25.53
CA ALA A 33 0.59 2.78 -24.11
C ALA A 33 0.39 4.03 -23.21
N LEU A 34 0.57 5.24 -23.75
CA LEU A 34 0.29 6.49 -23.03
C LEU A 34 -1.18 6.86 -23.19
N HIS A 35 -2.01 6.39 -22.26
CA HIS A 35 -3.43 6.67 -22.22
C HIS A 35 -3.86 7.32 -20.90
N LEU A 36 -5.08 7.85 -20.88
CA LEU A 36 -5.70 8.29 -19.63
C LEU A 36 -5.94 7.09 -18.71
N PRO A 37 -5.84 7.27 -17.38
CA PRO A 37 -6.06 6.18 -16.44
C PRO A 37 -7.48 5.63 -16.56
N SER A 38 -7.62 4.33 -16.33
CA SER A 38 -8.90 3.66 -16.18
C SER A 38 -9.68 4.23 -14.99
N LYS A 39 -10.99 3.98 -14.96
CA LYS A 39 -11.83 4.32 -13.80
C LYS A 39 -11.27 3.67 -12.54
N ASN A 40 -11.13 4.45 -11.47
CA ASN A 40 -10.65 3.94 -10.19
C ASN A 40 -11.76 3.18 -9.46
N GLU A 41 -11.65 1.85 -9.41
CA GLU A 41 -12.64 0.96 -8.77
C GLU A 41 -12.57 0.94 -7.23
N PHE A 42 -11.54 1.56 -6.64
CA PHE A 42 -11.38 1.68 -5.20
C PHE A 42 -12.10 2.89 -4.59
N ILE A 43 -12.71 3.76 -5.40
CA ILE A 43 -13.53 4.86 -4.86
C ILE A 43 -14.72 4.26 -4.10
N PRO A 44 -14.87 4.52 -2.78
CA PRO A 44 -15.95 3.98 -1.98
C PRO A 44 -17.29 4.66 -2.31
N SER A 45 -18.35 3.89 -2.20
CA SER A 45 -19.74 4.28 -2.42
C SER A 45 -20.65 4.00 -1.21
N ASP A 46 -20.27 3.03 -0.36
CA ASP A 46 -20.95 2.69 0.88
C ASP A 46 -20.17 3.24 2.08
N PHE A 47 -20.86 4.06 2.88
CA PHE A 47 -20.35 4.69 4.09
C PHE A 47 -21.15 4.31 5.34
N SER A 48 -21.89 3.20 5.28
CA SER A 48 -22.64 2.66 6.41
C SER A 48 -21.70 2.35 7.59
N ILE A 49 -22.11 2.81 8.78
CA ILE A 49 -21.38 2.56 10.03
C ILE A 49 -21.90 1.25 10.60
N ARG A 50 -20.99 0.31 10.90
CA ARG A 50 -21.37 -1.03 11.40
C ARG A 50 -21.61 -1.09 12.90
N ALA A 51 -21.22 -0.06 13.65
CA ALA A 51 -21.42 0.03 15.09
C ALA A 51 -22.75 0.73 15.41
N GLY A 52 -23.60 0.08 16.21
CA GLY A 52 -24.86 0.59 16.74
C GLY A 52 -26.12 0.01 16.11
N ASP A 53 -26.02 -0.93 15.15
CA ASP A 53 -27.17 -1.49 14.44
C ASP A 53 -27.80 -2.72 15.15
N THR A 54 -27.20 -3.21 16.25
CA THR A 54 -27.72 -4.37 16.97
C THR A 54 -27.56 -4.23 18.49
N ASP A 55 -28.69 -4.15 19.21
CA ASP A 55 -28.79 -4.18 20.69
C ASP A 55 -28.26 -5.49 21.34
N HIS A 56 -27.65 -6.39 20.55
CA HIS A 56 -27.25 -7.74 20.93
C HIS A 56 -25.81 -8.10 20.54
N ASP A 57 -24.99 -7.15 20.07
CA ASP A 57 -23.64 -7.50 19.68
C ASP A 57 -22.71 -7.58 20.91
N ASP A 58 -22.42 -8.81 21.35
CA ASP A 58 -21.45 -9.11 22.43
C ASP A 58 -20.06 -8.47 22.18
N PHE A 59 -19.80 -8.00 20.96
CA PHE A 59 -18.58 -7.33 20.51
C PHE A 59 -18.57 -5.79 20.70
N GLU A 60 -19.71 -5.13 20.91
CA GLU A 60 -19.73 -3.67 21.07
C GLU A 60 -19.21 -3.21 22.44
N ASN A 61 -19.39 -4.04 23.47
CA ASN A 61 -19.01 -3.74 24.85
C ASN A 61 -17.59 -4.18 25.22
N THR A 62 -16.74 -4.55 24.24
CA THR A 62 -15.38 -5.02 24.51
C THR A 62 -14.37 -3.89 24.42
N THR A 63 -13.55 -3.74 25.46
CA THR A 63 -12.46 -2.76 25.47
C THR A 63 -11.24 -3.26 24.66
N SER A 64 -11.12 -4.58 24.47
CA SER A 64 -9.97 -5.23 23.83
C SER A 64 -10.38 -6.16 22.68
N PRO A 65 -9.49 -6.42 21.70
CA PRO A 65 -9.72 -7.41 20.66
C PRO A 65 -9.94 -8.82 21.22
N ARG A 66 -10.81 -9.59 20.57
CA ARG A 66 -11.07 -11.00 20.88
C ARG A 66 -10.48 -11.90 19.81
N CYS A 67 -9.89 -13.02 20.22
CA CYS A 67 -9.45 -14.05 19.29
C CYS A 67 -10.69 -14.84 18.84
N ILE A 68 -11.01 -14.78 17.55
CA ILE A 68 -12.19 -15.47 16.98
C ILE A 68 -11.79 -16.66 16.10
N VAL A 69 -10.51 -16.78 15.74
CA VAL A 69 -9.94 -18.01 15.18
C VAL A 69 -8.62 -18.28 15.88
N ASP A 70 -8.44 -19.50 16.40
CA ASP A 70 -7.20 -19.96 17.01
C ASP A 70 -6.88 -21.38 16.51
N GLU A 71 -6.08 -21.44 15.45
CA GLU A 71 -5.66 -22.67 14.80
C GLU A 71 -4.13 -22.76 14.75
N ALA A 72 -3.60 -23.93 14.40
CA ALA A 72 -2.17 -24.20 14.40
C ALA A 72 -1.34 -23.24 13.51
N LEU A 73 -1.93 -22.72 12.42
CA LEU A 73 -1.26 -21.84 11.46
C LEU A 73 -1.86 -20.43 11.41
N MET A 74 -2.92 -20.13 12.17
CA MET A 74 -3.63 -18.85 12.08
C MET A 74 -4.23 -18.45 13.41
N LYS A 75 -4.01 -17.19 13.79
CA LYS A 75 -4.78 -16.52 14.84
C LYS A 75 -5.44 -15.28 14.25
N PHE A 76 -6.76 -15.15 14.43
CA PHE A 76 -7.51 -13.99 13.96
C PHE A 76 -8.13 -13.25 15.14
N TRP A 77 -7.74 -11.99 15.28
CA TRP A 77 -8.22 -11.10 16.33
C TRP A 77 -9.13 -10.04 15.75
N TYR A 78 -10.28 -9.85 16.38
CA TYR A 78 -11.30 -8.91 15.92
C TYR A 78 -11.75 -8.00 17.05
N LYS A 79 -11.99 -6.73 16.70
CA LYS A 79 -12.65 -5.74 17.53
C LYS A 79 -13.47 -4.82 16.63
N LEU A 80 -14.77 -4.68 16.91
CA LEU A 80 -15.59 -3.66 16.27
C LEU A 80 -15.27 -2.29 16.88
N ASP A 81 -15.10 -1.27 16.04
CA ASP A 81 -14.92 0.10 16.55
C ASP A 81 -16.27 0.72 16.95
N SER A 82 -16.50 0.81 18.27
CA SER A 82 -17.64 1.53 18.85
C SER A 82 -17.29 2.96 19.29
N THR A 83 -16.03 3.38 19.13
CA THR A 83 -15.52 4.69 19.62
C THR A 83 -15.60 5.77 18.56
N PHE A 84 -15.01 5.56 17.38
CA PHE A 84 -14.92 6.61 16.36
C PHE A 84 -16.10 6.60 15.40
N LYS A 85 -16.75 5.44 15.22
CA LYS A 85 -17.99 5.30 14.43
C LYS A 85 -17.84 5.88 13.02
N VAL A 86 -16.78 5.48 12.34
CA VAL A 86 -16.48 5.85 10.95
C VAL A 86 -16.56 4.61 10.04
N PRO A 87 -16.85 4.76 8.74
CA PRO A 87 -16.88 3.65 7.78
C PRO A 87 -15.45 3.24 7.39
N ARG A 88 -14.63 2.92 8.38
CA ARG A 88 -13.24 2.55 8.21
C ARG A 88 -12.90 1.31 9.01
N ALA A 89 -11.94 0.56 8.51
CA ALA A 89 -11.38 -0.57 9.23
C ALA A 89 -9.88 -0.66 8.99
N ASN A 90 -9.21 -1.34 9.93
CA ASN A 90 -7.79 -1.61 9.89
C ASN A 90 -7.59 -3.12 9.90
N THR A 91 -6.92 -3.64 8.88
CA THR A 91 -6.65 -5.07 8.72
C THR A 91 -5.14 -5.27 8.66
N TYR A 92 -4.59 -5.95 9.67
CA TYR A 92 -3.16 -6.19 9.79
C TYR A 92 -2.87 -7.69 9.76
N PHE A 93 -1.96 -8.09 8.88
CA PHE A 93 -1.50 -9.45 8.71
C PHE A 93 -0.03 -9.52 9.09
N ARG A 94 0.30 -10.52 9.92
CA ARG A 94 1.68 -10.86 10.26
C ARG A 94 1.92 -12.30 9.85
N ILE A 95 2.80 -12.48 8.87
CA ILE A 95 3.09 -13.77 8.25
C ILE A 95 4.51 -14.15 8.64
N ASN A 96 4.66 -15.26 9.37
CA ASN A 96 5.98 -15.76 9.74
C ASN A 96 6.69 -16.34 8.51
N LEU A 97 7.85 -15.80 8.18
CA LEU A 97 8.69 -16.27 7.07
C LEU A 97 9.83 -17.10 7.65
N LYS A 98 9.57 -18.40 7.86
CA LYS A 98 10.60 -19.34 8.34
C LYS A 98 11.83 -19.29 7.45
N GLY A 99 12.98 -19.01 8.04
CA GLY A 99 14.25 -18.96 7.31
C GLY A 99 14.56 -17.63 6.63
N GLY A 100 13.62 -16.67 6.62
CA GLY A 100 13.78 -15.38 5.94
C GLY A 100 14.86 -14.49 6.56
N TYR A 101 15.21 -14.73 7.83
CA TYR A 101 16.22 -13.94 8.56
C TYR A 101 17.35 -14.77 9.19
N ASP A 102 17.52 -16.03 8.77
CA ASP A 102 18.49 -16.95 9.39
C ASP A 102 19.95 -16.58 9.10
N ASN A 103 20.20 -15.91 7.97
CA ASN A 103 21.52 -15.49 7.54
C ASN A 103 21.43 -14.31 6.56
N ALA A 104 22.55 -13.62 6.34
CA ALA A 104 22.61 -12.42 5.49
C ALA A 104 22.04 -12.62 4.09
N LYS A 105 22.26 -13.80 3.47
CA LYS A 105 21.72 -14.10 2.14
C LYS A 105 20.19 -14.20 2.19
N SER A 106 19.63 -14.91 3.17
CA SER A 106 18.17 -15.00 3.35
C SER A 106 17.55 -13.62 3.60
N CYS A 107 18.19 -12.77 4.42
CA CYS A 107 17.72 -11.42 4.70
C CYS A 107 17.60 -10.59 3.40
N VAL A 108 18.68 -10.56 2.61
CA VAL A 108 18.74 -9.79 1.36
C VAL A 108 17.74 -10.32 0.33
N LEU A 109 17.58 -11.64 0.21
CA LEU A 109 16.60 -12.23 -0.70
C LEU A 109 15.15 -11.94 -0.26
N SER A 110 14.87 -11.97 1.04
CA SER A 110 13.56 -11.63 1.57
C SER A 110 13.24 -10.16 1.34
N GLU A 111 14.20 -9.26 1.54
CA GLU A 111 14.03 -7.83 1.25
C GLU A 111 13.83 -7.56 -0.24
N LEU A 112 14.61 -8.22 -1.11
CA LEU A 112 14.44 -8.14 -2.56
C LEU A 112 13.05 -8.63 -2.99
N PHE A 113 12.56 -9.73 -2.42
CA PHE A 113 11.21 -10.22 -2.66
C PHE A 113 10.16 -9.16 -2.31
N ILE A 114 10.29 -8.46 -1.19
CA ILE A 114 9.37 -7.38 -0.82
C ILE A 114 9.44 -6.19 -1.78
N HIS A 115 10.62 -5.83 -2.27
CA HIS A 115 10.74 -4.79 -3.29
C HIS A 115 10.05 -5.18 -4.60
N LEU A 116 10.27 -6.41 -5.07
CA LEU A 116 9.62 -6.92 -6.28
C LEU A 116 8.10 -7.02 -6.10
N LEU A 117 7.62 -7.46 -4.94
CA LEU A 117 6.20 -7.52 -4.64
C LEU A 117 5.56 -6.12 -4.63
N LYS A 118 6.23 -5.12 -4.06
CA LYS A 118 5.75 -3.73 -4.06
C LYS A 118 5.70 -3.15 -5.47
N ASP A 119 6.71 -3.44 -6.28
CA ASP A 119 6.80 -2.99 -7.67
C ASP A 119 5.65 -3.58 -8.51
N GLU A 120 5.45 -4.90 -8.43
CA GLU A 120 4.38 -5.61 -9.12
C GLU A 120 2.98 -5.09 -8.72
N LEU A 121 2.77 -4.78 -7.45
CA LEU A 121 1.47 -4.30 -6.94
C LEU A 121 1.29 -2.78 -7.07
N ASN A 122 2.29 -2.04 -7.53
CA ASN A 122 2.32 -0.58 -7.41
C ASN A 122 1.15 0.09 -8.15
N GLU A 123 0.80 -0.36 -9.34
CA GLU A 123 -0.31 0.22 -10.12
C GLU A 123 -1.66 0.07 -9.39
N ILE A 124 -1.91 -1.09 -8.79
CA ILE A 124 -3.13 -1.39 -8.04
C ILE A 124 -3.17 -0.56 -6.74
N VAL A 125 -2.07 -0.60 -5.98
CA VAL A 125 -1.92 0.12 -4.72
C VAL A 125 -2.01 1.64 -4.92
N TYR A 126 -1.52 2.15 -6.05
CA TYR A 126 -1.64 3.56 -6.40
C TYR A 126 -3.11 3.97 -6.50
N GLN A 127 -3.94 3.22 -7.25
CA GLN A 127 -5.37 3.51 -7.38
C GLN A 127 -6.08 3.45 -6.01
N ALA A 128 -5.78 2.43 -5.21
CA ALA A 128 -6.29 2.31 -3.85
C ALA A 128 -5.93 3.52 -2.97
N SER A 129 -4.66 3.96 -3.01
CA SER A 129 -4.16 5.07 -2.20
C SER A 129 -4.84 6.40 -2.53
N VAL A 130 -5.10 6.67 -3.82
CA VAL A 130 -5.85 7.84 -4.28
C VAL A 130 -7.26 7.84 -3.68
N ALA A 131 -7.87 6.66 -3.54
CA ALA A 131 -9.17 6.46 -2.91
C ALA A 131 -9.15 6.35 -1.38
N LYS A 132 -8.03 6.71 -0.73
CA LYS A 132 -7.83 6.66 0.74
C LYS A 132 -7.90 5.24 1.32
N LEU A 133 -7.48 4.26 0.53
CA LEU A 133 -7.20 2.90 0.97
C LEU A 133 -5.69 2.72 1.01
N GLU A 134 -5.12 2.76 2.20
CA GLU A 134 -3.68 2.76 2.43
C GLU A 134 -3.18 1.35 2.69
N THR A 135 -1.97 1.07 2.18
CA THR A 135 -1.29 -0.20 2.39
C THR A 135 0.14 0.01 2.85
N SER A 136 0.64 -0.89 3.69
CA SER A 136 2.05 -0.98 4.03
C SER A 136 2.49 -2.43 4.01
N VAL A 137 3.59 -2.72 3.31
CA VAL A 137 4.25 -4.02 3.31
C VAL A 137 5.66 -3.83 3.85
N THR A 138 5.97 -4.44 4.97
CA THR A 138 7.27 -4.27 5.64
C THR A 138 7.73 -5.57 6.28
N TYR A 139 9.03 -5.69 6.47
CA TYR A 139 9.63 -6.78 7.21
C TYR A 139 9.87 -6.34 8.66
N VAL A 140 9.45 -7.16 9.63
CA VAL A 140 9.63 -6.90 11.08
C VAL A 140 10.13 -8.18 11.74
N GLY A 141 11.41 -8.22 12.11
CA GLY A 141 12.00 -9.43 12.70
C GLY A 141 12.15 -10.54 11.67
N ASP A 142 11.38 -11.63 11.80
CA ASP A 142 11.25 -12.73 10.83
C ASP A 142 9.85 -12.78 10.19
N MET A 143 9.09 -11.69 10.30
CA MET A 143 7.72 -11.60 9.86
C MET A 143 7.56 -10.61 8.72
N LEU A 144 6.75 -10.99 7.73
CA LEU A 144 6.15 -10.07 6.80
C LEU A 144 4.91 -9.44 7.45
N GLU A 145 4.91 -8.11 7.58
CA GLU A 145 3.77 -7.34 8.03
C GLU A 145 3.10 -6.66 6.83
N LEU A 146 1.86 -7.02 6.56
CA LEU A 146 0.96 -6.35 5.62
C LEU A 146 -0.11 -5.61 6.41
N LYS A 147 -0.24 -4.30 6.19
CA LYS A 147 -1.31 -3.48 6.72
C LYS A 147 -2.15 -2.98 5.57
N VAL A 148 -3.46 -3.07 5.71
CA VAL A 148 -4.43 -2.47 4.79
C VAL A 148 -5.48 -1.76 5.63
N TYR A 149 -5.71 -0.47 5.37
CA TYR A 149 -6.65 0.31 6.15
C TYR A 149 -7.24 1.47 5.35
N GLY A 150 -8.43 1.91 5.69
CA GLY A 150 -9.17 2.92 4.93
C GLY A 150 -10.65 2.65 4.96
N PHE A 151 -11.36 3.03 3.90
CA PHE A 151 -12.80 2.78 3.77
C PHE A 151 -13.10 1.28 3.70
N ASN A 152 -13.96 0.82 4.60
CA ASN A 152 -14.17 -0.61 4.86
C ASN A 152 -14.77 -1.38 3.68
N GLU A 153 -15.60 -0.73 2.85
CA GLU A 153 -16.20 -1.35 1.65
C GLU A 153 -15.15 -1.93 0.69
N LYS A 154 -14.02 -1.23 0.51
CA LYS A 154 -13.03 -1.55 -0.53
C LYS A 154 -11.85 -2.35 -0.02
N LEU A 155 -11.75 -2.60 1.28
CA LEU A 155 -10.73 -3.48 1.86
C LEU A 155 -10.72 -4.89 1.24
N PRO A 156 -11.87 -5.59 1.08
CA PRO A 156 -11.87 -6.93 0.49
C PRO A 156 -11.45 -6.94 -0.99
N VAL A 157 -11.76 -5.87 -1.73
CA VAL A 157 -11.41 -5.73 -3.15
C VAL A 157 -9.89 -5.61 -3.35
N LEU A 158 -9.19 -4.97 -2.42
CA LEU A 158 -7.73 -4.87 -2.49
C LEU A 158 -7.02 -6.17 -2.06
N LEU A 159 -7.72 -7.04 -1.32
CA LEU A 159 -7.17 -8.28 -0.77
C LEU A 159 -7.54 -9.53 -1.59
N SER A 160 -8.32 -9.39 -2.66
CA SER A 160 -8.74 -10.49 -3.56
C SER A 160 -7.73 -10.75 -4.66
#